data_AF-A0A6B3FFF8-F1
#
_entry.id   AF-A0A6B3FFF8-F1
#
_cell.length_a   1.000
_cell.length_b   1.000
_cell.length_c   1.000
_cell.angle_alpha   90.00
_cell.angle_beta   90.00
_cell.angle_gamma   90.00
#
_symmetry.space_group_name_H-M   'P 1'
#
loop_
_entity.id
_entity.type
_entity.pdbx_description
1 polymer ?
#
loop_
_entity_poly.entity_id
_entity_poly.type
_entity_poly.pdbx_seq_one_letter_code
_entity_poly.pdbx_strand_id
1 'polypeptide(L)'
;GGTAYVTLEPCNHTGRTGPCAQALLDAGISRVVYAVGDPNPQATGGADTLRAAGVQAEQGLLADEAEAGNAAWLTSVRLGRPYVLWKYAATLDGRIAAADATSRWITS
;
A
#
# COMPACT_ATOMS: atom_id res chain seq x y z
N GLY A 1 -10.86 24.58 -7.43
CA GLY A 1 -10.43 23.37 -6.72
C GLY A 1 -9.10 22.91 -7.25
N GLY A 2 -8.29 22.26 -6.41
CA GLY A 2 -7.05 21.60 -6.82
C GLY A 2 -7.27 20.15 -7.29
N THR A 3 -6.18 19.50 -7.69
CA THR A 3 -6.12 18.05 -7.90
C THR A 3 -5.26 17.41 -6.81
N ALA A 4 -5.77 16.41 -6.12
CA ALA A 4 -5.00 15.59 -5.20
C ALA A 4 -4.55 14.30 -5.89
N TYR A 5 -3.26 13.98 -5.78
CA TYR A 5 -2.70 12.69 -6.20
C TYR A 5 -2.31 11.93 -4.95
N VAL A 6 -2.88 10.74 -4.76
CA VAL A 6 -2.63 9.89 -3.59
C VAL A 6 -2.36 8.45 -4.04
N THR A 7 -1.54 7.71 -3.31
CA THR A 7 -1.12 6.36 -3.70
C THR A 7 -2.10 5.26 -3.28
N LEU A 8 -3.00 5.56 -2.36
CA LEU A 8 -4.07 4.68 -1.91
C LEU A 8 -5.37 5.48 -1.85
N GLU A 9 -6.51 4.82 -2.04
CA GLU A 9 -7.83 5.43 -1.90
C GLU A 9 -7.95 6.20 -0.57
N PRO A 10 -8.47 7.45 -0.59
CA PRO A 10 -8.72 8.20 0.64
C PRO A 10 -9.65 7.43 1.59
N CYS A 11 -9.28 7.31 2.86
CA CYS A 11 -10.09 6.57 3.81
C CYS A 11 -11.44 7.25 4.09
N ASN A 12 -12.45 6.42 4.36
CA ASN A 12 -13.85 6.84 4.59
C ASN A 12 -14.37 6.44 5.98
N HIS A 13 -13.49 6.38 6.98
CA HIS A 13 -13.84 6.04 8.34
C HIS A 13 -13.15 6.95 9.35
N THR A 14 -13.68 6.98 10.57
CA THR A 14 -13.04 7.65 11.70
C THR A 14 -12.29 6.61 12.53
N GLY A 15 -10.97 6.64 12.45
CA GLY A 15 -10.08 5.86 13.31
C GLY A 15 -9.51 6.74 14.43
N ARG A 16 -8.19 6.85 14.47
CA ARG A 16 -7.50 7.84 15.35
C ARG A 16 -7.68 9.28 14.89
N THR A 17 -7.93 9.47 13.60
CA THR A 17 -8.20 10.75 12.93
C THR A 17 -9.49 10.65 12.13
N GLY A 18 -10.03 11.79 11.71
CA GLY A 18 -11.18 11.84 10.81
C GLY A 18 -10.86 11.32 9.39
N PRO A 19 -11.90 11.06 8.58
CA PRO A 19 -11.77 10.47 7.25
C PRO A 19 -11.12 11.45 6.25
N CYS A 20 -10.16 10.96 5.48
CA CYS A 20 -9.48 11.76 4.45
C CYS A 20 -10.44 12.20 3.34
N ALA A 21 -11.45 11.38 3.00
CA ALA A 21 -12.47 11.76 2.02
C ALA A 21 -13.18 13.06 2.43
N GLN A 22 -13.57 13.21 3.70
CA GLN A 22 -14.18 14.44 4.20
C GLN A 22 -13.19 15.61 4.20
N ALA A 23 -11.94 15.38 4.62
CA ALA A 23 -10.92 16.44 4.62
C ALA A 23 -10.66 17.00 3.21
N LEU A 24 -10.70 16.16 2.17
CA LEU A 24 -10.56 16.58 0.78
C LEU A 24 -11.77 17.41 0.30
N LEU A 25 -12.98 17.05 0.74
CA LEU A 25 -14.19 17.84 0.48
C LEU A 25 -14.13 19.20 1.15
N ASP A 26 -13.78 19.24 2.43
CA ASP A 26 -13.66 20.48 3.21
C ASP A 26 -12.58 21.41 2.64
N ALA A 27 -11.53 20.84 2.06
CA ALA A 27 -10.47 21.58 1.37
C ALA A 27 -10.88 22.10 -0.03
N GLY A 28 -12.06 21.75 -0.54
CA GLY A 28 -12.54 22.18 -1.86
C GLY A 28 -11.76 21.56 -3.03
N ILE A 29 -11.25 20.34 -2.86
CA ILE A 29 -10.61 19.58 -3.96
C ILE A 29 -11.66 19.20 -4.99
N SER A 30 -11.35 19.41 -6.27
CA SER A 30 -12.28 19.14 -7.38
C SER A 30 -11.96 17.85 -8.14
N ARG A 31 -10.73 17.33 -8.00
CA ARG A 31 -10.29 16.09 -8.63
C ARG A 31 -9.34 15.31 -7.72
N VAL A 32 -9.52 14.01 -7.65
CA VAL A 32 -8.67 13.07 -6.91
C VAL A 32 -8.26 11.95 -7.84
N VAL A 33 -6.95 11.72 -7.95
CA VAL A 33 -6.40 10.54 -8.64
C VAL A 33 -5.76 9.67 -7.58
N TYR A 34 -6.21 8.41 -7.48
CA TYR A 34 -5.67 7.44 -6.54
C TYR A 34 -5.14 6.21 -7.27
N ALA A 35 -4.01 5.66 -6.82
CA ALA A 35 -3.39 4.54 -7.53
C ALA A 35 -4.12 3.21 -7.25
N VAL A 36 -4.30 2.86 -5.97
CA VAL A 36 -4.86 1.57 -5.53
C VAL A 36 -6.13 1.78 -4.71
N GLY A 37 -7.18 1.01 -4.97
CA GLY A 37 -8.39 0.97 -4.14
C GLY A 37 -8.11 0.36 -2.76
N ASP A 38 -8.74 0.85 -1.69
CA ASP A 38 -8.48 0.33 -0.35
C ASP A 38 -9.19 -1.03 -0.14
N PRO A 39 -8.46 -2.14 0.05
CA PRO A 39 -9.07 -3.45 0.31
C PRO A 39 -9.61 -3.59 1.75
N ASN A 40 -9.35 -2.64 2.65
CA ASN A 40 -9.82 -2.70 4.02
C ASN A 40 -11.33 -2.40 4.09
N PRO A 41 -12.18 -3.35 4.51
CA PRO A 41 -13.63 -3.18 4.55
C PRO A 41 -14.08 -2.06 5.52
N GLN A 42 -13.25 -1.71 6.50
CA GLN A 42 -13.56 -0.62 7.42
C GLN A 42 -13.25 0.76 6.84
N ALA A 43 -12.36 0.86 5.85
CA ALA A 43 -11.80 2.13 5.40
C ALA A 43 -12.14 2.51 3.96
N THR A 44 -12.51 1.52 3.14
CA THR A 44 -12.89 1.68 1.72
C THR A 44 -14.13 2.57 1.51
N GLY A 45 -14.38 2.96 0.26
CA GLY A 45 -15.56 3.72 -0.17
C GLY A 45 -15.36 5.24 -0.19
N GLY A 46 -14.15 5.72 0.02
CA GLY A 46 -13.86 7.16 -0.02
C GLY A 46 -13.97 7.73 -1.43
N ALA A 47 -13.62 6.95 -2.45
CA ALA A 47 -13.81 7.35 -3.84
C ALA A 47 -15.30 7.57 -4.16
N ASP A 48 -16.19 6.74 -3.60
CA ASP A 48 -17.63 6.87 -3.81
C ASP A 48 -18.21 8.08 -3.06
N THR A 49 -17.78 8.32 -1.82
CA THR A 49 -18.11 9.55 -1.08
C THR A 49 -17.72 10.81 -1.88
N LEU A 50 -16.51 10.82 -2.44
CA LEU A 50 -16.01 11.94 -3.26
C LEU A 50 -16.85 12.13 -4.53
N ARG A 51 -17.15 11.05 -5.26
CA ARG A 51 -18.00 11.11 -6.47
C ARG A 51 -19.41 11.60 -6.16
N ALA A 52 -20.00 11.14 -5.06
CA ALA A 52 -21.34 11.56 -4.63
C ALA A 52 -21.40 13.07 -4.31
N ALA A 53 -20.29 13.65 -3.87
CA ALA A 53 -20.14 15.09 -3.63
C ALA A 53 -19.70 15.89 -4.88
N GLY A 54 -19.61 15.26 -6.06
CA GLY A 54 -19.27 15.93 -7.32
C GLY A 54 -17.77 16.07 -7.60
N VAL A 55 -16.91 15.42 -6.81
CA VAL A 55 -15.46 15.38 -7.08
C VAL A 55 -15.16 14.32 -8.14
N GLN A 56 -14.31 14.64 -9.11
CA GLN A 56 -13.82 13.66 -10.09
C GLN A 56 -12.81 12.72 -9.42
N ALA A 57 -13.19 11.47 -9.14
CA ALA A 57 -12.31 10.47 -8.53
C ALA A 57 -11.95 9.34 -9.51
N GLU A 58 -10.68 9.30 -9.92
CA GLU A 58 -10.13 8.37 -10.91
C GLU A 58 -9.10 7.42 -10.27
N GLN A 59 -9.15 6.14 -10.64
CA GLN A 59 -8.26 5.10 -10.12
C GLN A 59 -7.19 4.67 -11.14
N GLY A 60 -6.05 4.22 -10.66
CA GLY A 60 -5.18 3.28 -11.40
C GLY A 60 -3.88 3.88 -11.93
N LEU A 61 -3.66 5.19 -11.77
CA LEU A 61 -2.41 5.82 -12.17
C LEU A 61 -1.24 5.26 -11.32
N LEU A 62 -0.28 4.61 -11.97
CA LEU A 62 0.88 3.96 -11.33
C LEU A 62 0.46 2.94 -10.25
N ALA A 63 -0.60 2.17 -10.52
CA ALA A 63 -1.10 1.16 -9.59
C ALA A 63 -0.01 0.12 -9.25
N ASP A 64 0.74 -0.37 -10.25
CA ASP A 64 1.76 -1.39 -10.04
C ASP A 64 2.87 -0.92 -9.10
N GLU A 65 3.34 0.33 -9.26
CA GLU A 65 4.35 0.94 -8.40
C GLU A 65 3.82 1.18 -6.97
N ALA A 66 2.58 1.65 -6.86
CA ALA A 66 1.93 1.87 -5.57
C ALA A 66 1.65 0.55 -4.83
N GLU A 67 1.31 -0.52 -5.55
CA GLU A 67 1.17 -1.86 -4.99
C GLU A 67 2.51 -2.42 -4.54
N ALA A 68 3.57 -2.26 -5.33
CA ALA A 68 4.92 -2.67 -4.96
C ALA A 68 5.40 -1.97 -3.67
N GLY A 69 5.16 -0.66 -3.55
CA GLY A 69 5.48 0.11 -2.35
C GLY A 69 4.71 -0.31 -1.09
N ASN A 70 3.54 -0.95 -1.25
CA ASN A 70 2.68 -1.39 -0.16
C ASN A 70 2.55 -2.93 -0.05
N ALA A 71 3.42 -3.69 -0.71
CA ALA A 71 3.28 -5.14 -0.88
C ALA A 71 3.07 -5.87 0.45
N ALA A 72 3.79 -5.47 1.51
CA ALA A 72 3.66 -6.10 2.82
C ALA A 72 2.27 -5.91 3.44
N TRP A 73 1.75 -4.70 3.42
CA TRP A 73 0.44 -4.37 3.97
C TRP A 73 -0.70 -4.93 3.10
N LEU A 74 -0.62 -4.78 1.78
CA LEU A 74 -1.62 -5.31 0.85
C LEU A 74 -1.72 -6.83 0.94
N THR A 75 -0.60 -7.54 1.11
CA THR A 75 -0.61 -8.99 1.34
C THR A 75 -1.38 -9.34 2.61
N SER A 76 -1.12 -8.63 3.71
CA SER A 76 -1.81 -8.83 4.97
C SER A 76 -3.32 -8.62 4.85
N VAL A 77 -3.74 -7.49 4.26
CA VAL A 77 -5.16 -7.12 4.21
C VAL A 77 -5.92 -7.93 3.16
N ARG A 78 -5.34 -8.22 1.99
CA ARG A 78 -6.01 -8.98 0.92
C ARG A 78 -6.06 -10.48 1.21
N LEU A 79 -5.00 -11.05 1.79
CA LEU A 79 -4.87 -12.50 1.95
C LEU A 79 -5.06 -12.99 3.39
N GLY A 80 -5.16 -12.09 4.37
CA GLY A 80 -5.30 -12.46 5.78
C GLY A 80 -4.07 -13.19 6.36
N ARG A 81 -2.87 -12.96 5.78
CA ARG A 81 -1.62 -13.61 6.19
C ARG A 81 -0.43 -12.66 6.05
N PRO A 82 0.66 -12.84 6.83
CA PRO A 82 1.81 -11.95 6.74
C PRO A 82 2.51 -12.05 5.38
N TYR A 83 3.11 -10.94 4.96
CA TYR A 83 4.11 -10.94 3.90
C TYR A 83 5.43 -11.47 4.44
N VAL A 84 6.00 -12.47 3.77
CA VAL A 84 7.20 -13.18 4.23
C VAL A 84 8.35 -12.91 3.26
N LEU A 85 9.40 -12.27 3.76
CA LEU A 85 10.68 -12.16 3.07
C LEU A 85 11.64 -13.21 3.65
N TRP A 86 12.04 -14.19 2.84
CA TRP A 86 13.05 -15.16 3.24
C TRP A 86 14.43 -14.70 2.76
N LYS A 87 15.33 -14.43 3.71
CA LYS A 87 16.72 -14.06 3.41
C LYS A 87 17.63 -15.26 3.61
N TYR A 88 18.52 -15.46 2.65
CA TYR A 88 19.50 -16.53 2.63
C TYR A 88 20.85 -16.00 2.11
N ALA A 89 21.95 -16.58 2.58
CA ALA A 89 23.30 -16.27 2.13
C ALA A 89 24.09 -17.57 2.01
N ALA A 90 24.76 -17.79 0.89
CA ALA A 90 25.48 -19.01 0.61
C ALA A 90 26.66 -18.80 -0.33
N THR A 91 27.51 -19.82 -0.36
CA THR A 91 28.50 -20.01 -1.41
C THR A 91 27.84 -20.24 -2.78
N LEU A 92 28.62 -20.16 -3.86
CA LEU A 92 28.13 -20.41 -5.22
C LEU A 92 27.54 -21.81 -5.40
N ASP A 93 28.01 -22.80 -4.65
CA ASP A 93 27.50 -24.18 -4.62
C ASP A 93 26.35 -24.40 -3.61
N GLY A 94 25.78 -23.34 -3.05
CA GLY A 94 24.55 -23.40 -2.24
C GLY A 94 24.75 -23.85 -0.80
N ARG A 95 25.93 -23.65 -0.22
CA ARG A 95 26.24 -24.00 1.18
C ARG A 95 26.17 -22.79 2.10
N ILE A 96 25.55 -22.96 3.27
CA ILE A 96 25.49 -21.95 4.35
C ILE A 96 26.56 -22.11 5.42
N ALA A 97 27.31 -23.22 5.35
CA ALA A 97 28.40 -23.56 6.25
C ALA A 97 29.26 -24.64 5.58
N ALA A 98 30.53 -24.73 5.96
CA ALA A 98 31.39 -25.84 5.63
C ALA A 98 30.97 -27.12 6.39
N ALA A 99 31.58 -28.26 6.06
CA ALA A 99 31.27 -29.55 6.70
C ALA A 99 31.57 -29.56 8.21
N ASP A 100 32.47 -28.69 8.66
CA ASP A 100 32.81 -28.47 10.08
C ASP A 100 31.91 -27.41 10.76
N ALA A 101 30.82 -27.00 10.11
CA ALA A 101 29.87 -25.98 10.53
C ALA A 101 30.41 -24.54 10.60
N THR A 102 31.64 -24.27 10.16
CA THR A 102 32.13 -22.89 10.05
C THR A 102 31.39 -22.14 8.94
N SER A 103 31.00 -20.89 9.23
CA SER A 103 30.14 -20.08 8.34
C SER A 103 30.49 -18.59 8.33
N ARG A 104 31.66 -18.22 8.87
CA ARG A 104 32.10 -16.83 8.95
C ARG A 104 32.40 -16.29 7.55
N TRP A 105 31.81 -15.14 7.21
CA TRP A 105 32.14 -14.33 6.02
C TRP A 105 31.88 -15.04 4.68
N ILE A 106 30.76 -15.76 4.54
CA ILE A 106 30.33 -16.35 3.25
C ILE A 106 29.98 -15.26 2.22
N THR A 107 29.28 -14.21 2.68
CA THR A 107 28.98 -13.01 1.89
C THR A 107 29.63 -11.80 2.56
N SER A 108 29.99 -10.78 1.75
CA SER A 108 30.54 -9.49 2.22
C SER A 108 29.53 -8.63 2.97
#